data_AF-A0A3D0FQ60-F1
#
_entry.id   AF-A0A3D0FQ60-F1
#
_cell.length_a   1.000
_cell.length_b   1.000
_cell.length_c   1.000
_cell.angle_alpha   90.00
_cell.angle_beta   90.00
_cell.angle_gamma   90.00
#
_symmetry.space_group_name_H-M   'P 1'
#
loop_
_entity.id
_entity.type
_entity.pdbx_description
1 polymer ?
#
loop_
_entity_poly.entity_id
_entity_poly.type
_entity_poly.pdbx_seq_one_letter_code
_entity_poly.pdbx_strand_id
1 'polypeptide(L)' 'SFLYGVIGSSIGGFLGSRLYVKYVDNMGNLSALWLIFSCIGIFSIISLLLYNKFLTTKKMLSDSVKVN' A
#
# COMPACT_ATOMS: atom_id res chain seq x y z
N SER A 1 9.37 -11.70 -9.35
CA SER A 1 9.72 -11.25 -7.98
C SER A 1 10.74 -10.10 -7.98
N PHE A 2 11.77 -10.09 -8.83
CA PHE A 2 12.79 -9.02 -8.89
C PHE A 2 12.25 -7.61 -9.19
N LEU A 3 11.38 -7.45 -10.20
CA LEU A 3 10.84 -6.15 -10.62
C LEU A 3 10.01 -5.44 -9.54
N TYR A 4 9.20 -6.18 -8.78
CA TYR A 4 8.34 -5.60 -7.74
C TYR A 4 9.17 -5.07 -6.56
N GLY A 5 10.29 -5.74 -6.27
CA GLY A 5 11.27 -5.27 -5.30
C GLY A 5 12.03 -4.02 -5.76
N VAL A 6 12.44 -3.96 -7.04
CA VAL A 6 13.11 -2.77 -7.62
C VAL A 6 12.20 -1.56 -7.60
N ILE A 7 10.93 -1.72 -7.98
CA ILE A 7 9.94 -0.64 -7.96
C ILE A 7 9.64 -0.21 -6.51
N GLY A 8 9.43 -1.16 -5.59
CA GLY A 8 9.18 -0.85 -4.18
C GLY A 8 10.36 -0.15 -3.49
N SER A 9 11.59 -0.54 -3.80
CA SER A 9 12.80 0.10 -3.26
C SER A 9 13.00 1.50 -3.83
N SER A 10 12.69 1.70 -5.11
CA SER A 10 12.78 3.02 -5.77
C SER A 10 11.76 4.01 -5.20
N ILE A 11 10.49 3.59 -5.07
CA ILE A 11 9.43 4.45 -4.49
C ILE A 11 9.67 4.66 -2.99
N GLY A 12 10.01 3.61 -2.25
CA GLY A 12 10.28 3.68 -0.81
C GLY A 12 11.48 4.55 -0.47
N GLY A 13 12.56 4.50 -1.26
CA GLY A 13 13.74 5.35 -1.08
C GLY A 13 13.46 6.81 -1.43
N PHE A 14 12.71 7.08 -2.51
CA PHE A 14 12.40 8.45 -2.91
C PHE A 14 11.39 9.12 -1.97
N LEU A 15 10.30 8.44 -1.63
CA LEU A 15 9.29 8.98 -0.71
C LEU A 15 9.83 9.02 0.72
N GLY A 16 10.59 7.99 1.12
CA GLY A 16 11.23 7.87 2.42
C GLY A 16 12.28 8.94 2.65
N SER A 17 13.17 9.21 1.69
CA SER A 17 14.21 10.25 1.83
C SER A 17 13.62 11.66 1.94
N ARG A 18 12.57 11.97 1.16
CA ARG A 18 11.89 13.27 1.22
C ARG A 18 11.15 13.49 2.53
N LEU A 19 10.50 12.45 3.07
CA LEU A 19 9.89 12.50 4.40
C LEU A 19 10.94 12.54 5.51
N TYR A 20 12.06 11.82 5.33
CA TYR A 20 13.17 11.81 6.28
C TYR A 20 13.73 13.22 6.46
N VAL A 21 14.09 13.92 5.37
CA VAL A 21 14.57 15.31 5.45
C VAL A 21 13.51 16.24 6.06
N LYS A 22 12.23 16.06 5.73
CA LYS A 22 11.18 16.97 6.22
C LYS A 22 10.84 16.77 7.71
N TYR A 23 10.92 15.54 8.23
CA TYR A 23 10.52 15.22 9.61
C TYR A 23 11.70 15.00 10.57
N VAL A 24 12.81 14.42 10.11
CA VAL A 24 14.01 14.21 10.94
C VAL A 24 14.84 15.47 11.04
N ASP A 25 15.08 16.16 9.92
CA ASP A 25 15.97 17.34 9.90
C ASP A 25 15.33 18.55 10.61
N ASN A 26 14.00 18.69 10.53
CA ASN A 26 13.29 19.84 11.11
C ASN A 26 12.74 19.58 12.53
N MET A 27 12.55 18.31 12.95
CA MET A 27 11.94 18.01 14.26
C MET A 27 12.68 16.93 15.09
N GLY A 28 13.80 16.38 14.61
CA GLY A 28 14.60 15.39 15.36
C GLY A 28 13.85 14.09 15.69
N ASN A 29 12.77 13.77 14.97
CA ASN A 29 11.78 12.82 15.43
C ASN A 29 11.91 11.45 14.71
N LEU A 30 12.27 10.41 15.46
CA LEU A 30 12.39 9.00 15.01
C LEU A 30 11.11 8.45 14.36
N SER A 31 9.98 9.13 14.55
CA SER A 31 8.65 8.73 14.07
C SER A 31 8.54 8.55 12.55
N ALA A 32 9.44 9.15 11.76
CA ALA A 32 9.40 9.04 10.29
C ALA A 32 9.54 7.58 9.80
N LEU A 33 10.40 6.78 10.42
CA LEU A 33 10.56 5.36 10.07
C LEU A 33 9.27 4.58 10.38
N TRP A 34 8.66 4.87 11.52
CA TRP A 34 7.45 4.23 11.99
C TRP A 34 6.23 4.58 11.13
N LEU A 35 6.19 5.80 10.59
CA LEU A 35 5.15 6.28 9.69
C LEU A 35 5.14 5.50 8.36
N ILE A 36 6.32 5.25 7.78
CA ILE A 36 6.44 4.45 6.55
C ILE A 36 5.97 3.02 6.79
N PHE A 37 6.37 2.43 7.93
CA PHE A 37 5.95 1.08 8.33
C PHE A 37 4.43 1.00 8.51
N SER A 38 3.82 2.00 9.15
CA SER A 38 2.37 2.07 9.33
C SER A 38 1.63 2.28 8.01
N CYS A 39 2.14 3.14 7.12
CA CYS A 39 1.58 3.35 5.77
C CYS A 39 1.52 2.07 4.94
N ILE A 40 2.56 1.22 4.99
CA ILE A 40 2.56 -0.06 4.26
C ILE A 40 1.49 -1.01 4.83
N GLY A 41 1.33 -1.03 6.16
CA GLY A 41 0.30 -1.83 6.83
C GLY A 41 -1.12 -1.39 6.44
N ILE A 42 -1.36 -0.07 6.46
CA ILE A 42 -2.63 0.52 6.04
C ILE A 42 -2.88 0.23 4.55
N PHE A 43 -1.88 0.37 3.70
CA PHE A 43 -1.98 0.05 2.28
C PHE A 43 -2.37 -1.42 2.05
N SER A 44 -1.79 -2.33 2.83
CA SER A 44 -2.13 -3.76 2.79
C SER A 44 -3.61 -4.01 3.16
N ILE A 45 -4.10 -3.34 4.20
CA ILE A 45 -5.50 -3.46 4.65
C ILE A 45 -6.46 -2.89 3.59
N ILE A 46 -6.14 -1.72 3.03
CA ILE A 46 -6.93 -1.10 1.96
C ILE A 46 -6.95 -1.99 0.72
N SER A 47 -5.82 -2.56 0.34
CA SER A 47 -5.73 -3.49 -0.78
C SER A 47 -6.63 -4.70 -0.56
N LEU A 48 -6.65 -5.26 0.65
CA LEU A 48 -7.50 -6.41 0.99
C LEU A 48 -8.99 -6.04 0.97
N LEU A 49 -9.37 -4.89 1.52
CA LEU A 49 -10.75 -4.39 1.49
C LEU A 49 -11.23 -4.11 0.06
N LEU A 50 -10.38 -3.48 -0.76
CA LEU A 50 -10.68 -3.20 -2.16
C LEU A 50 -10.83 -4.50 -2.95
N TYR A 51 -9.96 -5.48 -2.70
CA TYR A 51 -10.03 -6.80 -3.30
C TYR A 51 -11.32 -7.52 -2.91
N ASN A 52 -11.69 -7.50 -1.63
CA ASN A 52 -12.94 -8.10 -1.13
C ASN A 52 -14.18 -7.46 -1.79
N LYS A 53 -14.19 -6.13 -1.93
CA LYS A 53 -15.26 -5.40 -2.61
C LYS A 53 -15.34 -5.76 -4.10
N PHE A 54 -14.22 -5.82 -4.81
CA PHE A 54 -14.18 -6.14 -6.24
C PHE A 54 -14.55 -7.59 -6.56
N LEU A 55 -14.14 -8.54 -5.71
CA LEU A 55 -14.45 -9.97 -5.89
C LEU A 55 -15.89 -10.31 -5.53
N THR A 56 -16.45 -9.65 -4.52
CA THR A 56 -17.89 -9.76 -4.21
C THR A 56 -18.74 -9.38 -5.42
N THR A 57 -18.39 -8.30 -6.13
CA THR A 57 -19.10 -7.88 -7.34
C THR A 57 -18.91 -8.85 -8.51
N LYS A 58 -17.71 -9.43 -8.71
CA LYS A 58 -17.50 -10.44 -9.76
C LYS A 58 -18.18 -11.78 -9.46
N LYS A 59 -18.21 -12.21 -8.19
CA LYS A 59 -18.83 -13.48 -7.80
C LYS A 59 -20.35 -13.42 -7.97
N MET A 60 -21.00 -12.34 -7.54
CA MET A 60 -22.44 -12.14 -7.77
C MET A 60 -22.82 -12.11 -9.26
N LEU A 61 -22.06 -11.41 -10.11
CA LEU A 61 -22.36 -11.36 -11.55
C LEU A 61 -22.11 -12.69 -12.26
N SER A 62 -21.08 -13.45 -11.85
CA SER A 62 -20.79 -14.76 -12.44
C SER A 62 -21.82 -15.83 -12.05
N ASP A 63 -22.38 -15.76 -10.84
CA ASP A 63 -23.46 -16.65 -10.40
C ASP A 63 -24.78 -16.30 -11.11
N SER A 64 -25.10 -15.03 -11.35
CA SER A 64 -26.31 -14.64 -12.10
C SER A 64 -26.28 -14.98 -13.59
N VAL A 65 -25.10 -15.04 -14.22
CA VAL A 65 -24.96 -15.42 -15.65
C VAL A 65 -24.96 -16.94 -15.85
N LYS A 66 -24.60 -17.74 -14.85
CA LYS A 66 -24.65 -19.21 -14.94
C LYS A 66 -26.05 -19.81 -14.75
N VAL A 67 -27.01 -19.01 -14.28
CA VAL A 67 -28.39 -19.43 -13.98
C VAL A 67 -29.36 -19.04 -15.12
N ASN A 68 -28.87 -18.43 -16.20
CA ASN A 68 -29.59 -18.17 -17.45
C ASN A 68 -28.93 -18.96 -18.59
#